data_AF-E6K9J9-F1
#
_entry.id   AF-E6K9J9-F1
#
_cell.length_a   1.000
_cell.length_b   1.000
_cell.length_c   1.000
_cell.angle_alpha   90.00
_cell.angle_beta   90.00
_cell.angle_gamma   90.00
#
_symmetry.space_group_name_H-M   'P 1'
#
loop_
_entity.id
_entity.type
_entity.pdbx_description
1 polymer ?
#
loop_
_entity_poly.entity_id
_entity_poly.type
_entity_poly.pdbx_seq_one_letter_code
_entity_poly.pdbx_strand_id
1 'polypeptide(L)'
;MLNLKDIIMLRLTQTEDFKTIISSCSTEEQVQKASDNFILKVVALCDTEEDTVSLFRILRYTRCRLQAMQKAYPLNGEGEKCVRTTQCH
;
A
#
# COMPACT_ATOMS: atom_id res chain seq x y z
N MET A 1 -3.16 5.01 25.85
CA MET A 1 -2.06 5.61 25.07
C MET A 1 -1.92 4.83 23.79
N LEU A 2 -2.03 5.49 22.64
CA LEU A 2 -1.70 4.86 21.35
C LEU A 2 -0.19 4.57 21.33
N ASN A 3 0.20 3.38 20.90
CA ASN A 3 1.61 3.04 20.79
C ASN A 3 2.23 3.82 19.62
N LEU A 4 3.55 4.05 19.62
CA LEU A 4 4.23 4.78 18.53
C LEU A 4 3.88 4.18 17.15
N LYS A 5 3.68 2.87 17.13
CA LYS A 5 3.26 2.05 15.97
C LYS A 5 1.85 2.41 15.47
N ASP A 6 0.91 2.64 16.38
CA ASP A 6 -0.45 3.06 16.05
C ASP A 6 -0.46 4.49 15.51
N ILE A 7 0.43 5.36 16.02
CA ILE A 7 0.61 6.74 15.56
C ILE A 7 1.16 6.75 14.13
N ILE A 8 2.13 5.91 13.81
CA ILE A 8 2.70 5.78 12.45
C ILE A 8 1.64 5.31 11.45
N MET A 9 0.87 4.28 11.81
CA MET A 9 -0.22 3.78 10.96
C MET A 9 -1.33 4.82 10.79
N LEU A 10 -1.70 5.54 11.85
CA LEU A 10 -2.63 6.68 11.78
C LEU A 10 -2.12 7.74 10.79
N ARG A 11 -0.83 8.10 10.88
CA ARG A 11 -0.21 9.09 9.99
C ARG A 11 -0.31 8.69 8.52
N LEU A 12 -0.06 7.42 8.18
CA LEU A 12 -0.22 6.93 6.79
C LEU A 12 -1.67 7.09 6.30
N THR A 13 -2.65 6.69 7.12
CA THR A 13 -4.07 6.78 6.74
C THR A 13 -4.60 8.22 6.67
N GLN A 14 -3.90 9.17 7.27
CA GLN A 14 -4.26 10.59 7.25
C GLN A 14 -3.62 11.36 6.09
N THR A 15 -2.70 10.74 5.33
CA THR A 15 -2.06 11.40 4.19
C THR A 15 -3.07 11.71 3.09
N GLU A 16 -2.88 12.84 2.39
CA GLU A 16 -3.71 13.20 1.25
C GLU A 16 -3.66 12.13 0.15
N ASP A 17 -2.48 11.53 -0.09
CA ASP A 17 -2.36 10.42 -1.04
C ASP A 17 -3.31 9.27 -0.64
N PHE A 18 -3.32 8.85 0.63
CA PHE A 18 -4.22 7.79 1.08
C PHE A 18 -5.70 8.17 0.91
N LYS A 19 -6.07 9.41 1.24
CA LYS A 19 -7.45 9.91 1.05
C LYS A 19 -7.84 9.91 -0.43
N THR A 20 -6.95 10.34 -1.31
CA THR A 20 -7.16 10.31 -2.77
C THR A 20 -7.35 8.88 -3.26
N ILE A 21 -6.56 7.92 -2.78
CA ILE A 21 -6.67 6.52 -3.24
C ILE A 21 -8.01 5.88 -2.81
N ILE A 22 -8.53 6.21 -1.61
CA ILE A 22 -9.82 5.65 -1.13
C ILE A 22 -11.05 6.46 -1.58
N SER A 23 -10.84 7.60 -2.23
CA SER A 23 -11.91 8.49 -2.67
C SER A 23 -12.61 7.92 -3.90
N SER A 24 -13.93 7.82 -3.85
CA SER A 24 -14.76 7.47 -5.01
C SER A 24 -14.84 8.58 -6.05
N CYS A 25 -14.37 9.79 -5.72
CA CYS A 25 -14.45 10.98 -6.59
C CYS A 25 -13.14 11.26 -7.35
N SER A 26 -12.09 10.47 -7.11
CA SER A 26 -10.78 10.68 -7.74
C SER A 26 -10.71 10.01 -9.10
N THR A 27 -9.99 10.65 -10.03
CA THR A 27 -9.74 10.07 -11.36
C THR A 27 -8.70 8.96 -11.29
N GLU A 28 -8.64 8.09 -12.29
CA GLU A 28 -7.61 7.03 -12.39
C GLU A 28 -6.19 7.59 -12.30
N GLU A 29 -5.91 8.70 -13.01
CA GLU A 29 -4.59 9.37 -12.96
C GLU A 29 -4.25 9.89 -11.55
N GLN A 30 -5.23 10.47 -10.86
CA GLN A 30 -5.05 10.94 -9.47
C GLN A 30 -4.78 9.77 -8.52
N VAL A 31 -5.53 8.68 -8.68
CA VAL A 31 -5.36 7.46 -7.86
C VAL A 31 -4.00 6.82 -8.13
N GLN A 32 -3.56 6.76 -9.39
CA GLN A 32 -2.24 6.21 -9.75
C GLN A 32 -1.12 7.05 -9.14
N LYS A 33 -1.11 8.37 -9.36
CA LYS A 33 -0.10 9.28 -8.80
C LYS A 33 -0.08 9.23 -7.27
N ALA A 34 -1.25 9.21 -6.63
CA ALA A 34 -1.34 9.08 -5.18
C ALA A 34 -0.83 7.72 -4.69
N SER A 35 -1.09 6.64 -5.41
CA SER A 35 -0.58 5.31 -5.10
C SER A 35 0.94 5.26 -5.15
N ASP A 36 1.55 5.82 -6.20
CA ASP A 36 3.02 5.87 -6.35
C ASP A 36 3.67 6.66 -5.21
N ASN A 37 3.11 7.84 -4.87
CA ASN A 37 3.56 8.64 -3.73
C ASN A 37 3.40 7.91 -2.39
N PHE A 38 2.27 7.21 -2.21
CA PHE A 38 1.99 6.46 -0.99
C PHE A 38 2.97 5.30 -0.80
N ILE A 39 3.31 4.59 -1.88
CA ILE A 39 4.33 3.52 -1.87
C ILE A 39 5.68 4.10 -1.45
N LEU A 40 6.12 5.22 -2.04
CA LEU A 40 7.38 5.87 -1.67
C LEU A 40 7.43 6.25 -0.17
N LYS A 41 6.32 6.75 0.38
CA LYS A 41 6.21 7.07 1.81
C LYS A 41 6.30 5.82 2.69
N VAL A 42 5.71 4.70 2.27
CA VAL A 42 5.84 3.42 2.98
C VAL A 42 7.27 2.90 2.93
N VAL A 43 7.95 3.00 1.78
CA VAL A 43 9.36 2.60 1.64
C VAL A 43 10.25 3.43 2.58
N ALA A 44 10.12 4.75 2.54
CA ALA A 44 10.88 5.65 3.43
C ALA A 44 10.62 5.36 4.91
N LEU A 45 9.38 5.03 5.28
CA LEU A 45 9.03 4.65 6.64
C LEU A 45 9.72 3.33 7.04
N CYS A 46 9.74 2.33 6.16
CA CYS A 46 10.44 1.07 6.37
C CYS A 46 11.95 1.27 6.54
N ASP A 47 12.57 2.20 5.80
CA ASP A 47 14.00 2.49 5.92
C ASP A 47 14.36 3.14 7.26
N THR A 48 13.40 3.80 7.93
CA THR A 48 13.61 4.49 9.21
C THR A 48 13.16 3.69 10.44
N GLU A 49 12.44 2.58 10.26
CA GLU A 49 11.88 1.79 11.37
C GLU A 49 12.83 0.64 11.75
N GLU A 50 13.42 0.74 12.94
CA GLU A 50 14.36 -0.26 13.46
C GLU A 50 13.64 -1.46 14.11
N ASP A 51 12.38 -1.29 14.56
CA ASP A 51 11.61 -2.37 15.17
C ASP A 51 11.03 -3.30 14.10
N THR A 52 11.60 -4.50 14.01
CA THR A 52 11.20 -5.53 13.04
C THR A 52 9.73 -5.94 13.13
N VAL A 53 9.10 -5.87 14.32
CA VAL A 53 7.67 -6.16 14.49
C VAL A 53 6.80 -5.05 13.90
N SER A 54 7.20 -3.78 14.06
CA SER A 54 6.56 -2.62 13.44
C SER A 54 6.69 -2.70 11.93
N LEU A 55 7.89 -3.00 11.42
CA LEU A 55 8.16 -3.16 10.01
C LEU A 55 7.26 -4.24 9.39
N PHE A 56 7.14 -5.40 10.06
CA PHE A 56 6.23 -6.46 9.62
C PHE A 56 4.76 -6.02 9.58
N ARG A 57 4.32 -5.24 10.57
CA ARG A 57 2.94 -4.70 10.62
C ARG A 57 2.67 -3.71 9.48
N ILE A 58 3.60 -2.79 9.23
CA ILE A 58 3.53 -1.81 8.13
C ILE A 58 3.42 -2.56 6.80
N LEU A 59 4.35 -3.49 6.53
CA LEU A 59 4.37 -4.26 5.29
C LEU A 59 3.09 -5.09 5.11
N ARG A 60 2.62 -5.77 6.16
CA ARG A 60 1.40 -6.58 6.11
C ARG A 60 0.17 -5.71 5.83
N TYR A 61 0.03 -4.57 6.50
CA TYR A 61 -1.10 -3.67 6.29
C TYR A 61 -1.08 -3.10 4.87
N THR A 62 0.06 -2.57 4.43
CA THR A 62 0.21 -2.02 3.08
C THR A 62 -0.12 -3.07 2.02
N ARG A 63 0.38 -4.30 2.17
CA ARG A 63 0.04 -5.42 1.28
C ARG A 63 -1.47 -5.69 1.23
N CYS A 64 -2.13 -5.80 2.38
CA CYS A 64 -3.57 -6.02 2.44
C CYS A 64 -4.36 -4.92 1.72
N ARG A 65 -3.95 -3.66 1.87
CA ARG A 65 -4.60 -2.51 1.23
C ARG A 65 -4.39 -2.49 -0.28
N LEU A 66 -3.15 -2.66 -0.73
CA LEU A 66 -2.82 -2.72 -2.16
C LEU A 66 -3.54 -3.89 -2.85
N GLN A 67 -3.64 -5.04 -2.21
CA GLN A 67 -4.41 -6.18 -2.74
C GLN A 67 -5.91 -5.89 -2.85
N ALA A 68 -6.48 -5.17 -1.89
CA ALA A 68 -7.89 -4.75 -1.97
C ALA A 68 -8.12 -3.79 -3.15
N MET A 69 -7.18 -2.88 -3.39
CA MET A 69 -7.23 -1.94 -4.51
C MET A 69 -7.10 -2.64 -5.86
N GLN A 70 -6.15 -3.58 -6.01
CA GLN A 70 -6.00 -4.40 -7.22
C GLN A 70 -7.24 -5.25 -7.54
N LYS A 71 -8.00 -5.68 -6.52
CA LYS A 71 -9.27 -6.39 -6.73
C LYS A 71 -10.39 -5.47 -7.19
N ALA A 72 -10.37 -4.21 -6.75
CA ALA A 72 -11.37 -3.20 -7.13
C ALA A 72 -11.12 -2.64 -8.54
N TYR A 73 -9.84 -2.52 -8.94
CA TYR A 73 -9.40 -2.19 -10.29
C TYR A 73 -8.70 -3.41 -10.90
N PRO A 74 -9.45 -4.37 -11.49
CA PRO A 74 -8.81 -5.38 -12.31
C PRO A 74 -8.09 -4.64 -13.43
N LEU A 75 -6.75 -4.74 -13.45
CA LEU A 75 -5.94 -4.35 -14.59
C LEU A 75 -6.50 -5.12 -15.79
N ASN A 76 -7.33 -4.47 -16.60
CA ASN A 76 -7.76 -4.99 -17.90
C ASN A 76 -6.47 -5.09 -18.71
N GLY A 77 -5.99 -6.33 -18.84
CA GLY A 77 -4.57 -6.59 -18.96
C GLY A 77 -4.01 -6.25 -20.33
N GLU A 78 -2.94 -5.45 -20.30
CA GLU A 78 -1.76 -5.63 -21.15
C GLU A 78 -0.48 -5.70 -20.30
N GLY A 79 -0.60 -6.15 -19.04
CA GLY A 79 0.52 -6.56 -18.22
C GLY A 79 0.67 -8.08 -18.31
N GLU A 80 1.72 -8.54 -18.95
CA GLU A 80 2.12 -9.95 -19.08
C GLU A 80 1.88 -10.68 -17.75
N LYS A 81 1.02 -11.70 -17.77
CA LYS A 81 0.74 -12.50 -16.58
C LYS A 81 2.03 -13.19 -16.17
N CYS A 82 2.71 -12.69 -15.13
CA CYS A 82 3.72 -13.45 -14.42
C CYS A 82 3.02 -14.62 -13.69
N VAL A 83 2.71 -15.66 -14.45
CA VAL A 83 2.26 -16.96 -13.96
C VAL A 83 3.46 -17.59 -13.25
N ARG A 84 3.62 -17.31 -11.96
CA ARG A 84 4.54 -18.06 -11.11
C ARG A 84 3.85 -19.35 -10.69
N THR A 85 3.81 -20.34 -11.59
CA THR A 85 3.54 -21.72 -11.22
C THR A 85 4.84 -22.31 -10.67
N THR A 86 5.12 -22.12 -9.38
CA THR A 86 6.01 -23.06 -8.68
C THR A 86 5.16 -24.25 -8.30
N GLN A 87 5.09 -25.23 -9.20
CA GLN A 87 4.74 -26.61 -8.83
C GLN A 87 5.95 -27.14 -8.06
N CYS A 88 5.82 -27.21 -6.72
CA CYS A 88 6.71 -28.04 -5.93
C CYS A 88 6.29 -29.49 -6.15
N HIS A 89 7.19 -30.31 -6.69
CA HIS A 89 7.15 -31.77 -6.57
C HIS A 89 7.91 -32.20 -5.32
#